data_AF-A0A1H0KSR9-F1
#
_entry.id   AF-A0A1H0KSR9-F1
#
_cell.length_a   1.000
_cell.length_b   1.000
_cell.length_c   1.000
_cell.angle_alpha   90.00
_cell.angle_beta   90.00
_cell.angle_gamma   90.00
#
_symmetry.space_group_name_H-M   'P 1'
#
loop_
_entity.id
_entity.type
_entity.pdbx_description
1 polymer ?
#
loop_
_entity_poly.entity_id
_entity_poly.type
_entity_poly.pdbx_seq_one_letter_code
_entity_poly.pdbx_strand_id
1 'polypeptide(L)' 'MTQDERWMARYQETMRFLQENHRKPSRYVAEERDLRNWWKATKKKMNAGELKPERVVLFEKLLALAEENKHVNQYV' A
#
# COMPACT_ATOMS: atom_id res chain seq x y z
N MET A 1 -3.64 13.15 -16.65
CA MET A 1 -3.20 12.55 -15.38
C MET A 1 -1.68 12.36 -15.40
N THR A 2 -0.96 13.11 -14.57
CA THR A 2 0.51 13.04 -14.44
C THR A 2 0.94 11.77 -13.69
N GLN A 3 2.24 11.46 -13.73
CA GLN A 3 2.77 10.32 -12.98
C GLN A 3 2.61 10.51 -11.46
N ASP A 4 2.66 11.74 -10.98
CA ASP A 4 2.47 12.08 -9.56
C ASP A 4 1.00 11.90 -9.15
N GLU A 5 0.06 12.37 -9.96
CA GLU A 5 -1.38 12.15 -9.73
C GLU A 5 -1.73 10.66 -9.70
N ARG A 6 -1.20 9.86 -10.65
CA ARG A 6 -1.40 8.41 -10.68
C ARG A 6 -0.88 7.73 -9.42
N TRP A 7 0.29 8.16 -8.96
CA TRP A 7 0.88 7.59 -7.74
C TRP A 7 0.05 7.96 -6.50
N MET A 8 -0.37 9.22 -6.40
CA MET A 8 -1.21 9.70 -5.30
C MET A 8 -2.58 9.00 -5.28
N ALA A 9 -3.20 8.79 -6.43
CA ALA A 9 -4.45 8.05 -6.53
C ALA A 9 -4.31 6.60 -6.01
N ARG A 10 -3.23 5.90 -6.40
CA ARG A 10 -2.94 4.54 -5.89
C ARG A 10 -2.64 4.52 -4.40
N TYR A 11 -1.94 5.54 -3.90
CA TYR A 11 -1.71 5.72 -2.47
C TYR A 11 -3.03 5.86 -1.70
N GLN A 12 -3.94 6.73 -2.17
CA GLN A 12 -5.25 6.94 -1.54
C GLN A 12 -6.13 5.70 -1.60
N GLU A 13 -6.15 5.00 -2.73
CA GLU A 13 -6.87 3.73 -2.90
C GLU A 13 -6.39 2.67 -1.91
N THR A 14 -5.06 2.54 -1.76
CA THR A 14 -4.43 1.61 -0.82
C THR A 14 -4.73 2.00 0.63
N MET A 15 -4.62 3.28 0.97
CA MET A 15 -4.93 3.80 2.30
C MET A 15 -6.36 3.47 2.69
N ARG A 16 -7.30 3.77 1.80
CA ARG A 16 -8.73 3.49 1.99
C ARG A 16 -8.98 1.99 2.18
N PHE A 17 -8.35 1.14 1.37
CA PHE A 17 -8.46 -0.31 1.51
C PHE A 17 -8.02 -0.78 2.90
N LEU A 18 -6.85 -0.32 3.38
CA LEU A 18 -6.34 -0.69 4.71
C LEU A 18 -7.26 -0.21 5.83
N GLN A 19 -7.83 1.00 5.71
CA GLN A 19 -8.75 1.56 6.69
C GLN A 19 -10.11 0.83 6.72
N GLU A 20 -10.67 0.48 5.56
CA GLU A 20 -11.98 -0.18 5.47
C GLU A 20 -11.90 -1.67 5.83
N ASN A 21 -10.84 -2.36 5.41
CA ASN A 21 -10.73 -3.81 5.55
C ASN A 21 -9.89 -4.26 6.75
N HIS A 22 -9.15 -3.34 7.39
CA HIS A 22 -8.24 -3.63 8.50
C HIS A 22 -7.27 -4.79 8.20
N ARG A 23 -6.87 -4.93 6.93
CA ARG A 23 -5.97 -5.99 6.46
C ARG A 23 -5.20 -5.58 5.21
N LYS A 24 -4.12 -6.31 4.92
CA LYS A 24 -3.35 -6.14 3.68
C LYS A 24 -4.12 -6.74 2.48
N PRO A 25 -3.92 -6.19 1.26
CA PRO A 25 -4.45 -6.77 0.03
C PRO A 25 -4.02 -8.24 -0.13
N SER A 26 -4.98 -9.12 -0.36
CA SER A 26 -4.85 -10.55 -0.56
C SER A 26 -4.31 -10.87 -1.96
N ARG A 27 -3.64 -12.03 -2.08
CA ARG A 27 -3.24 -12.57 -3.39
C ARG A 27 -4.36 -13.35 -4.09
N TYR A 28 -5.39 -13.73 -3.34
CA TYR A 28 -6.45 -14.62 -3.80
C TYR A 28 -7.63 -13.87 -4.42
N VAL A 29 -7.82 -12.60 -4.05
CA VAL A 29 -8.88 -11.73 -4.59
C VAL A 29 -8.33 -11.00 -5.81
N ALA A 30 -8.99 -11.14 -6.96
CA ALA A 30 -8.49 -10.61 -8.23
C ALA A 30 -8.42 -9.08 -8.21
N GLU A 31 -9.44 -8.42 -7.66
CA GLU A 31 -9.53 -6.96 -7.53
C GLU A 31 -8.40 -6.39 -6.65
N GLU A 32 -7.90 -7.17 -5.69
CA GLU A 32 -6.85 -6.75 -4.76
C GLU A 32 -5.42 -6.97 -5.30
N ARG A 33 -5.26 -7.76 -6.38
CA ARG A 33 -3.95 -8.07 -6.94
C ARG A 33 -3.21 -6.83 -7.41
N ASP A 34 -3.92 -5.87 -7.98
CA ASP A 34 -3.33 -4.62 -8.47
C ASP A 34 -2.77 -3.77 -7.32
N LEU A 35 -3.54 -3.62 -6.23
CA LEU A 35 -3.10 -2.94 -5.01
C LEU A 35 -1.89 -3.64 -4.39
N ARG A 36 -1.92 -4.97 -4.33
CA ARG A 36 -0.80 -5.77 -3.83
C ARG A 36 0.45 -5.62 -4.69
N ASN A 37 0.31 -5.63 -6.00
CA ASN A 37 1.42 -5.48 -6.94
C ASN A 37 2.03 -4.08 -6.86
N TRP A 38 1.18 -3.05 -6.78
CA TRP A 38 1.61 -1.67 -6.55
C TRP A 38 2.38 -1.54 -5.24
N TRP A 39 1.87 -2.10 -4.13
CA TRP A 39 2.56 -2.11 -2.84
C TRP A 39 3.96 -2.73 -2.94
N LYS A 40 4.07 -3.92 -3.56
CA LYS A 40 5.35 -4.61 -3.74
C LYS A 40 6.33 -3.79 -4.58
N ALA A 41 5.85 -3.20 -5.69
CA ALA A 41 6.66 -2.36 -6.56
C ALA A 41 7.15 -1.10 -5.83
N THR A 42 6.27 -0.43 -5.08
CA THR A 42 6.61 0.77 -4.30
C THR A 42 7.63 0.44 -3.20
N LYS A 43 7.45 -0.67 -2.47
CA LYS A 43 8.43 -1.13 -1.47
C LYS A 43 9.78 -1.47 -2.08
N LYS A 44 9.81 -2.10 -3.26
CA LYS A 44 11.06 -2.39 -3.98
C LYS A 44 11.79 -1.09 -4.35
N LYS A 45 11.09 -0.09 -4.87
CA LYS A 45 11.67 1.22 -5.21
C LYS A 45 12.17 1.99 -3.99
N MET A 46 11.42 1.93 -2.88
CA MET A 46 11.85 2.51 -1.60
C MET A 46 13.17 1.89 -1.13
N ASN A 47 13.26 0.55 -1.12
CA ASN A 47 14.46 -0.16 -0.72
C ASN A 47 15.66 0.09 -1.66
N ALA A 48 15.40 0.38 -2.94
CA ALA A 48 16.42 0.73 -3.91
C ALA A 48 16.85 2.22 -3.85
N GLY A 49 16.17 3.06 -3.04
CA GLY A 49 16.42 4.51 -3.01
C GLY A 49 15.91 5.27 -4.24
N GLU A 50 15.12 4.63 -5.11
CA GLU A 50 14.58 5.22 -6.34
C GLU A 50 13.23 5.94 -6.12
N LEU A 51 12.66 5.82 -4.93
CA LEU A 51 11.40 6.46 -4.59
C LEU A 51 11.66 7.91 -4.15
N LYS A 52 10.90 8.87 -4.71
CA LYS A 52 10.97 10.28 -4.30
C LYS A 52 10.84 10.40 -2.77
N PRO A 53 11.62 11.25 -2.09
CA PRO A 53 11.60 11.36 -0.61
C PRO A 53 10.21 11.61 -0.04
N GLU A 54 9.40 12.47 -0.67
CA GLU A 54 8.01 12.75 -0.26
C GLU A 54 7.14 11.48 -0.27
N ARG A 55 7.37 10.61 -1.25
CA ARG A 55 6.62 9.34 -1.40
C ARG A 55 7.10 8.29 -0.42
N VAL A 56 8.36 8.33 0.02
CA VAL A 56 8.88 7.47 1.09
C VAL A 56 8.11 7.75 2.38
N VAL A 57 8.01 9.02 2.78
CA VAL A 57 7.27 9.42 4.00
C VAL A 57 5.80 8.98 3.95
N LEU A 58 5.15 9.10 2.79
CA LEU A 58 3.79 8.62 2.61
C LEU A 58 3.71 7.09 2.69
N PHE A 59 4.62 6.38 2.05
CA PHE A 59 4.61 4.92 2.07
C PHE A 59 4.96 4.34 3.44
N GLU A 60 5.78 5.02 4.25
CA GLU A 60 6.04 4.67 5.65
C GLU A 60 4.77 4.75 6.50
N LYS A 61 3.93 5.77 6.30
CA LYS A 61 2.61 5.87 6.97
C LYS A 61 1.72 4.68 6.63
N LEU A 62 1.70 4.26 5.36
CA LEU A 62 0.98 3.05 4.94
C LEU A 62 1.54 1.79 5.61
N LEU A 63 2.88 1.65 5.69
CA LEU A 63 3.52 0.52 6.34
C LEU A 63 3.16 0.43 7.83
N ALA A 64 3.17 1.56 8.54
CA ALA A 64 2.76 1.63 9.94
C ALA A 64 1.29 1.21 10.11
N LEU A 65 0.38 1.78 9.34
CA LEU A 65 -1.04 1.40 9.36
C LEU A 65 -1.24 -0.09 9.06
N ALA A 66 -0.48 -0.64 8.12
CA ALA A 66 -0.58 -2.05 7.77
C ALA A 66 0.05 -2.99 8.81
N GLU A 67 0.90 -2.49 9.70
CA GLU A 67 1.46 -3.24 10.83
C GLU A 67 0.49 -3.23 12.02
N GLU A 68 -0.15 -2.09 12.31
CA GLU A 68 -1.23 -2.00 13.30
C GLU A 68 -2.35 -3.00 13.00
N ASN A 69 -2.74 -3.10 11.72
CA ASN A 69 -3.79 -4.01 11.26
C ASN A 69 -3.37 -5.50 11.18
N LYS A 70 -2.09 -5.83 11.43
CA LYS A 70 -1.54 -7.19 11.29
C LYS A 70 -1.81 -8.09 12.50
N HIS A 71 -2.21 -7.50 13.63
CA HIS A 71 -2.42 -8.20 14.89
C HIS A 71 -3.83 -8.77 15.09
N VAL A 72 -4.75 -8.55 14.14
CA VAL A 72 -6.05 -9.22 14.18
C VAL A 72 -5.88 -10.59 13.55
N ASN A 73 -6.13 -11.66 14.31
CA ASN A 73 -6.16 -13.02 13.78
C ASN A 73 -7.35 -13.13 12.80
N GLN A 74 -7.10 -12.97 11.50
CA GLN A 74 -8.12 -12.85 10.45
C GLN A 74 -8.75 -14.19 10.02
N TYR A 75 -8.53 -15.25 10.81
CA TYR A 75 -9.12 -16.57 10.64
C TYR A 75 -9.81 -16.94 11.96
N VAL A 76 -11.06 -16.49 12.13
CA VAL A 76 -11.99 -16.99 13.14
C VAL A 76 -13.15 -17.65 12.40
#